data_AF-A0A5C4VPT7-F1
#
_entry.id   AF-A0A5C4VPT7-F1
#
_cell.length_a   1.000
_cell.length_b   1.000
_cell.length_c   1.000
_cell.angle_alpha   90.00
_cell.angle_beta   90.00
_cell.angle_gamma   90.00
#
_symmetry.space_group_name_H-M   'P 1'
#
loop_
_entity.id
_entity.type
_entity.pdbx_description
1 polymer ?
#
loop_
_entity_poly.entity_id
_entity_poly.type
_entity_poly.pdbx_seq_one_letter_code
_entity_poly.pdbx_strand_id
1 'polypeptide(L)'
;MTPWTSLRPEPGRFHDEGSEDPPRIVLERVEVGDLQRRTERFKMMRRIAYRDREYGDLLVPADPASFETDLTSVPTIFTWLVPRTGRHLPPALLHDGLVHGAHEQPTYLSVEGHLLDRVDADRVFRAAMRDTDTGPVRSWLIWSAVTLSTIWHGSASWSRAQHLRYRIPAAASVLVIAVLGVLATLDLVDVVDGVPWMGSRSVLMELLGGLAGAVVIPFLLGLTWGRFAIAGVVSGIALAVLLHVTVALALITLGYQAAEWVARRRPIAAIVAAGVVIAAHVVLVVLFLGPFRSK
;
A
#
# COMPACT_ATOMS: atom_id res chain seq x y z
N MET A 1 9.34 22.88 14.71
CA MET A 1 9.45 22.43 13.31
C MET A 1 10.93 22.52 12.93
N THR A 2 11.61 21.39 12.88
CA THR A 2 13.01 21.30 12.40
C THR A 2 13.05 21.74 10.93
N PRO A 3 14.06 22.51 10.48
CA PRO A 3 14.12 22.96 9.09
C PRO A 3 14.07 21.77 8.14
N TRP A 4 13.44 21.94 6.98
CA TRP A 4 13.50 20.99 5.88
C TRP A 4 14.91 21.00 5.28
N THR A 5 15.90 20.50 6.03
CA THR A 5 17.20 20.16 5.45
C THR A 5 16.92 19.08 4.42
N SER A 6 17.27 19.33 3.16
CA SER A 6 17.28 18.29 2.13
C SER A 6 18.31 17.25 2.57
N LEU A 7 17.88 16.27 3.36
CA LEU A 7 18.71 15.13 3.74
C LEU A 7 19.01 14.40 2.44
N ARG A 8 20.28 14.44 2.03
CA ARG A 8 20.77 13.61 0.94
C ARG A 8 20.59 12.15 1.38
N PRO A 9 20.28 11.22 0.45
CA PRO A 9 20.32 9.81 0.77
C PRO A 9 21.66 9.45 1.40
N GLU A 10 21.63 8.67 2.48
CA GLU A 10 22.80 8.13 3.17
C GLU A 10 22.75 6.58 3.16
N PRO A 11 22.96 5.91 2.00
CA PRO A 11 22.79 4.46 1.90
C PRO A 11 23.69 3.66 2.85
N GLY A 12 24.85 4.21 3.21
CA GLY A 12 25.80 3.61 4.16
C GLY A 12 25.28 3.55 5.61
N ARG A 13 24.09 4.09 5.91
CA ARG A 13 23.41 3.81 7.19
C ARG A 13 22.94 2.37 7.29
N PHE A 14 22.63 1.75 6.15
CA PHE A 14 22.44 0.32 6.10
C PHE A 14 23.78 -0.38 5.92
N HIS A 15 24.00 -1.43 6.71
CA HIS A 15 25.25 -2.19 6.70
C HIS A 15 25.03 -3.65 7.12
N ASP A 16 25.99 -4.52 6.82
CA ASP A 16 26.05 -5.88 7.35
C ASP A 16 26.39 -5.86 8.85
N GLU A 17 25.85 -6.81 9.62
CA GLU A 17 26.16 -6.92 11.05
C GLU A 17 27.67 -7.01 11.32
N GLY A 18 28.18 -6.11 12.16
CA GLY A 18 29.59 -6.08 12.54
C GLY A 18 30.56 -5.58 11.45
N SER A 19 30.05 -5.04 10.34
CA SER A 19 30.84 -4.45 9.26
C SER A 19 30.28 -3.08 8.83
N GLU A 20 31.10 -2.28 8.14
CA GLU A 20 30.62 -1.08 7.40
C GLU A 20 30.23 -1.41 5.95
N ASP A 21 30.36 -2.68 5.56
CA ASP A 21 29.99 -3.14 4.21
C ASP A 21 28.49 -2.96 3.95
N PRO A 22 28.09 -2.70 2.69
CA PRO A 22 26.68 -2.65 2.31
C PRO A 22 25.92 -3.93 2.71
N PRO A 23 24.62 -3.81 3.07
CA PRO A 23 23.85 -4.95 3.54
C PRO A 23 23.68 -5.98 2.42
N ARG A 24 23.88 -7.25 2.75
CA ARG A 24 23.65 -8.38 1.85
C ARG A 24 22.40 -9.12 2.29
N ILE A 25 21.32 -8.89 1.55
CA ILE A 25 20.03 -9.53 1.78
C ILE A 25 20.04 -10.92 1.13
N VAL A 26 20.00 -11.97 1.97
CA VAL A 26 19.90 -13.37 1.54
C VAL A 26 18.59 -13.94 2.08
N LEU A 27 17.71 -14.35 1.17
CA LEU A 27 16.36 -14.79 1.48
C LEU A 27 16.17 -16.24 1.05
N GLU A 28 15.71 -17.08 1.97
CA GLU A 28 15.26 -18.44 1.67
C GLU A 28 13.73 -18.44 1.57
N ARG A 29 13.20 -18.84 0.40
CA ARG A 29 11.75 -18.99 0.20
C ARG A 29 11.26 -20.20 0.97
N VAL A 30 10.27 -19.99 1.83
CA VAL A 30 9.55 -21.02 2.58
C VAL A 30 8.06 -20.97 2.24
N GLU A 31 7.44 -22.14 2.03
CA GLU A 31 6.00 -22.23 1.78
C GLU A 31 5.30 -22.63 3.09
N VAL A 32 4.33 -21.83 3.52
CA VAL A 32 3.56 -22.09 4.75
C VAL A 32 2.09 -22.34 4.37
N GLY A 33 1.48 -23.36 4.99
CA GLY A 33 0.07 -23.69 4.81
C GLY A 33 -0.20 -25.05 4.13
N ASP A 34 -1.47 -25.41 4.04
CA ASP A 34 -1.94 -26.65 3.39
C ASP A 34 -1.86 -26.55 1.85
N LEU A 35 -1.92 -27.68 1.15
CA LEU A 35 -2.03 -27.82 -0.31
C LEU A 35 -3.06 -26.87 -0.94
N GLN A 36 -4.12 -26.51 -0.21
CA GLN A 36 -5.18 -25.59 -0.67
C GLN A 36 -4.87 -24.10 -0.43
N ARG A 37 -3.96 -23.76 0.48
CA ARG A 37 -3.64 -22.37 0.89
C ARG A 37 -2.15 -22.23 1.21
N ARG A 38 -1.30 -22.38 0.21
CA ARG A 38 0.13 -22.05 0.34
C ARG A 38 0.31 -20.54 0.29
N THR A 39 0.91 -19.98 1.34
CA THR A 39 1.40 -18.60 1.34
C THR A 39 2.92 -18.62 1.26
N GLU A 40 3.46 -17.75 0.42
CA GLU A 40 4.91 -17.58 0.32
C GLU A 40 5.39 -16.72 1.48
N ARG A 41 6.44 -17.20 2.14
CA ARG A 41 7.19 -16.47 3.17
C ARG A 41 8.68 -16.62 2.88
N PHE A 42 9.47 -15.77 3.52
CA PHE A 42 10.92 -15.74 3.31
C PHE A 42 11.63 -15.66 4.65
N LYS A 43 12.61 -16.53 4.84
CA LYS A 43 13.54 -16.46 5.97
C LYS A 43 14.72 -15.57 5.61
N MET A 44 15.10 -14.68 6.52
CA MET A 44 16.31 -13.88 6.37
C MET A 44 17.51 -14.67 6.89
N MET A 45 18.37 -15.11 5.97
CA MET A 45 19.55 -15.91 6.31
C MET A 45 20.70 -15.08 6.88
N ARG A 46 20.61 -13.75 6.75
CA ARG A 46 21.60 -12.80 7.24
C ARG A 46 20.90 -11.60 7.88
N ARG A 47 21.54 -11.08 8.93
CA ARG A 47 21.10 -9.89 9.63
C ARG A 47 21.54 -8.64 8.88
N ILE A 48 20.63 -7.69 8.72
CA ILE A 48 20.92 -6.34 8.27
C ILE A 48 20.92 -5.41 9.48
N ALA A 49 21.76 -4.39 9.45
CA ALA A 49 21.80 -3.33 10.43
C ALA A 49 21.44 -2.00 9.80
N TYR A 50 20.70 -1.17 10.53
CA TYR A 50 20.39 0.19 10.16
C TYR A 50 20.72 1.12 11.31
N ARG A 51 21.59 2.10 11.03
CA ARG A 51 21.92 3.17 11.96
C ARG A 51 20.83 4.23 11.90
N ASP A 52 19.91 4.21 12.85
CA ASP A 52 18.93 5.29 13.01
C ASP A 52 19.58 6.54 13.63
N ARG A 53 18.97 7.71 13.42
CA ARG A 53 19.47 8.97 13.99
C ARG A 53 19.13 9.13 15.48
N GLU A 54 18.10 8.44 15.97
CA GLU A 54 17.58 8.56 17.33
C GLU A 54 17.82 7.29 18.16
N TYR A 55 17.73 6.11 17.55
CA TYR A 55 17.81 4.82 18.25
C TYR A 55 19.11 4.03 18.03
N GLY A 56 20.11 4.65 17.38
CA GLY A 56 21.37 3.98 17.07
C GLY A 56 21.21 2.80 16.12
N ASP A 57 22.06 1.79 16.27
CA ASP A 57 22.05 0.60 15.42
C ASP A 57 20.90 -0.35 15.80
N LEU A 58 20.03 -0.58 14.82
CA LEU A 58 18.90 -1.52 14.85
C LEU A 58 19.18 -2.69 13.91
N LEU A 59 19.20 -3.91 14.42
CA LEU A 59 19.56 -5.10 13.65
C LEU A 59 18.37 -6.04 13.52
N VAL A 60 18.10 -6.49 12.29
CA VAL A 60 17.00 -7.39 11.95
C VAL A 60 17.49 -8.54 11.07
N PRO A 61 17.16 -9.81 11.37
CA PRO A 61 16.35 -10.27 12.50
C PRO A 61 17.14 -10.55 13.78
N ALA A 62 16.50 -10.50 14.95
CA ALA A 62 17.10 -10.90 16.23
C ALA A 62 17.55 -12.38 16.24
N ASP A 63 16.88 -13.26 15.52
CA ASP A 63 17.31 -14.62 15.28
C ASP A 63 17.01 -15.03 13.82
N PRO A 64 18.04 -15.20 12.98
CA PRO A 64 17.88 -15.66 11.60
C PRO A 64 17.16 -17.01 11.45
N ALA A 65 17.17 -17.86 12.48
CA ALA A 65 16.54 -19.18 12.39
C ALA A 65 15.01 -19.13 12.45
N SER A 66 14.45 -18.11 13.11
CA SER A 66 13.02 -18.00 13.43
C SER A 66 12.29 -16.87 12.70
N PHE A 67 13.00 -15.87 12.17
CA PHE A 67 12.35 -14.74 11.50
C PHE A 67 11.87 -15.07 10.09
N GLU A 68 10.59 -14.80 9.84
CA GLU A 68 9.95 -14.91 8.54
C GLU A 68 9.27 -13.59 8.17
N THR A 69 9.43 -13.18 6.92
CA THR A 69 8.84 -11.97 6.33
C THR A 69 8.10 -12.33 5.04
N ASP A 70 7.08 -11.56 4.67
CA ASP A 70 6.42 -11.63 3.36
C ASP A 70 7.02 -10.63 2.34
N LEU A 71 8.22 -10.10 2.64
CA LEU A 71 9.01 -9.08 1.91
C LEU A 71 8.40 -7.68 1.90
N THR A 72 7.07 -7.60 1.80
CA THR A 72 6.25 -6.44 2.10
C THR A 72 4.78 -6.89 2.03
N SER A 73 3.97 -6.63 3.06
CA SER A 73 2.52 -6.90 3.05
C SER A 73 1.73 -5.93 2.14
N VAL A 74 2.10 -5.82 0.86
CA VAL A 74 1.38 -5.05 -0.16
C VAL A 74 0.33 -5.96 -0.80
N PRO A 75 -0.98 -5.64 -0.71
CA PRO A 75 -1.99 -6.39 -1.44
C PRO A 75 -1.66 -6.47 -2.92
N THR A 76 -1.82 -7.64 -3.56
CA THR A 76 -1.44 -7.88 -4.96
C THR A 76 -2.01 -6.84 -5.92
N ILE A 77 -3.22 -6.34 -5.67
CA ILE A 77 -3.84 -5.29 -6.48
C ILE A 77 -3.06 -3.96 -6.48
N PHE A 78 -2.16 -3.73 -5.53
CA PHE A 78 -1.34 -2.52 -5.44
C PHE A 78 0.12 -2.74 -5.86
N THR A 79 0.50 -3.94 -6.32
CA THR A 79 1.89 -4.21 -6.72
C THR A 79 2.30 -3.48 -8.00
N TRP A 80 1.33 -2.98 -8.80
CA TRP A 80 1.60 -2.09 -9.93
C TRP A 80 2.05 -0.68 -9.47
N LEU A 81 1.64 -0.26 -8.26
CA LEU A 81 1.97 1.04 -7.69
C LEU A 81 3.23 0.97 -6.82
N VAL A 82 3.30 -0.05 -5.95
CA VAL A 82 4.44 -0.33 -5.08
C VAL A 82 4.93 -1.75 -5.35
N PRO A 83 6.04 -1.92 -6.11
CA PRO A 83 6.57 -3.25 -6.38
C PRO A 83 7.05 -3.92 -5.09
N ARG A 84 7.03 -5.26 -5.03
CA ARG A 84 7.48 -6.02 -3.84
C ARG A 84 8.97 -5.86 -3.52
N THR A 85 9.77 -5.47 -4.51
CA THR A 85 11.22 -5.29 -4.36
C THR A 85 11.67 -3.95 -4.93
N GLY A 86 12.82 -3.46 -4.47
CA GLY A 86 13.40 -2.19 -4.92
C GLY A 86 14.23 -1.55 -3.81
N ARG A 87 14.49 -0.24 -3.94
CA ARG A 87 15.21 0.55 -2.94
C ARG A 87 14.57 0.54 -1.55
N HIS A 88 13.25 0.33 -1.49
CA HIS A 88 12.49 0.24 -0.25
C HIS A 88 12.54 -1.14 0.42
N LEU A 89 13.17 -2.15 -0.20
CA LEU A 89 13.23 -3.52 0.35
C LEU A 89 14.01 -3.59 1.68
N PRO A 90 15.25 -3.09 1.81
CA PRO A 90 15.94 -3.11 3.12
C PRO A 90 15.15 -2.38 4.23
N PRO A 91 14.57 -1.19 3.97
CA PRO A 91 13.66 -0.55 4.92
C PRO A 91 12.43 -1.39 5.28
N ALA A 92 11.84 -2.11 4.32
CA ALA A 92 10.65 -2.95 4.57
C ALA A 92 11.01 -4.14 5.47
N LEU A 93 12.12 -4.82 5.18
CA LEU A 93 12.64 -5.90 6.02
C LEU A 93 12.94 -5.41 7.44
N LEU A 94 13.55 -4.23 7.57
CA LEU A 94 13.78 -3.59 8.86
C LEU A 94 12.45 -3.35 9.58
N HIS A 95 11.45 -2.75 8.91
CA HIS A 95 10.14 -2.47 9.51
C HIS A 95 9.42 -3.73 9.98
N ASP A 96 9.43 -4.80 9.18
CA ASP A 96 8.85 -6.10 9.55
C ASP A 96 9.47 -6.64 10.85
N GLY A 97 10.78 -6.47 11.03
CA GLY A 97 11.46 -6.86 12.27
C GLY A 97 11.14 -5.98 13.48
N LEU A 98 10.94 -4.67 13.24
CA LEU A 98 10.62 -3.69 14.28
C LEU A 98 9.17 -3.77 14.75
N VAL A 99 8.24 -4.24 13.91
CA VAL A 99 6.83 -4.36 14.27
C VAL A 99 6.59 -5.63 15.08
N HIS A 100 6.09 -5.48 16.30
CA HIS A 100 5.67 -6.59 17.16
C HIS A 100 4.40 -6.23 17.96
N GLY A 101 3.63 -7.25 18.33
CA GLY A 101 2.49 -7.10 19.24
C GLY A 101 2.90 -6.73 20.67
N ALA A 102 1.94 -6.29 21.48
CA ALA A 102 2.18 -5.89 22.88
C ALA A 102 2.66 -7.06 23.78
N HIS A 103 2.44 -8.30 23.36
CA HIS A 103 2.82 -9.52 24.09
C HIS A 103 3.84 -10.37 23.32
N GLU A 104 4.33 -9.87 22.18
CA GLU A 104 5.33 -10.55 21.36
C GLU A 104 6.71 -10.02 21.69
N GLN A 105 7.72 -10.89 21.63
CA GLN A 105 9.09 -10.44 21.79
C GLN A 105 9.53 -9.68 20.52
N PRO A 106 10.31 -8.60 20.66
CA PRO A 106 10.92 -7.92 19.53
C PRO A 106 11.72 -8.90 18.66
N THR A 107 11.55 -8.82 17.34
CA THR A 107 12.33 -9.62 16.39
C THR A 107 13.53 -8.83 15.83
N TYR A 108 13.98 -7.82 16.57
CA TYR A 108 15.16 -7.02 16.30
C TYR A 108 16.04 -6.90 17.55
N LEU A 109 17.29 -6.50 17.35
CA LEU A 109 18.18 -6.08 18.43
C LEU A 109 18.47 -4.59 18.31
N SER A 110 18.39 -3.86 19.42
CA SER A 110 18.92 -2.51 19.54
C SER A 110 20.22 -2.58 20.32
N VAL A 111 21.33 -2.09 19.73
CA VAL A 111 22.63 -2.05 20.42
C VAL A 111 22.56 -1.19 21.68
N GLU A 112 21.72 -0.16 21.67
CA GLU A 112 21.51 0.76 22.78
C GLU A 112 20.37 0.34 23.72
N GLY A 113 19.71 -0.80 23.46
CA GLY A 113 18.66 -1.35 24.32
C GLY A 113 17.30 -0.65 24.22
N HIS A 114 17.03 0.07 23.13
CA HIS A 114 15.74 0.72 22.92
C HIS A 114 14.63 -0.29 22.60
N LEU A 115 13.45 -0.07 23.17
CA LEU A 115 12.21 -0.76 22.83
C LEU A 115 11.29 0.18 22.07
N LEU A 116 11.23 -0.01 20.75
CA LEU A 116 10.42 0.76 19.83
C LEU A 116 8.98 0.25 19.84
N ASP A 117 8.03 1.18 19.85
CA ASP A 117 6.64 0.87 19.56
C ASP A 117 6.36 0.92 18.04
N ARG A 118 5.13 0.61 17.65
CA ARG A 118 4.76 0.57 16.22
C ARG A 118 4.84 1.95 15.54
N VAL A 119 4.65 3.04 16.28
CA VAL A 119 4.74 4.41 15.76
C VAL A 119 6.20 4.79 15.55
N ASP A 120 7.08 4.38 16.46
CA ASP A 120 8.52 4.57 16.34
C ASP A 120 9.08 3.73 15.17
N ALA A 121 8.60 2.50 14.98
CA ALA A 121 8.92 1.67 13.83
C ALA A 121 8.52 2.36 12.50
N ASP A 122 7.31 2.94 12.41
CA ASP A 122 6.88 3.69 11.22
C ASP A 122 7.76 4.93 10.96
N ARG A 123 8.23 5.61 12.01
CA ARG A 123 9.16 6.75 11.93
C ARG A 123 10.52 6.32 11.37
N VAL A 124 11.09 5.26 11.94
CA VAL A 124 12.37 4.66 11.49
C VAL A 124 12.26 4.21 10.04
N PHE A 125 11.18 3.52 9.68
CA PHE A 125 10.96 3.05 8.31
C PHE A 125 10.93 4.19 7.29
N ARG A 126 10.28 5.31 7.62
CA ARG A 126 10.27 6.50 6.76
C ARG A 126 11.64 7.15 6.62
N ALA A 127 12.44 7.17 7.68
CA ALA A 127 13.82 7.65 7.63
C ALA A 127 14.67 6.72 6.75
N ALA A 128 14.60 5.42 6.99
CA ALA A 128 15.30 4.39 6.24
C ALA A 128 14.98 4.41 4.73
N MET A 129 13.71 4.63 4.35
CA MET A 129 13.33 4.81 2.94
C MET A 129 14.00 6.03 2.29
N ARG A 130 14.20 7.13 3.04
CA ARG A 130 14.92 8.30 2.52
C ARG A 130 16.41 8.03 2.38
N ASP A 131 17.01 7.34 3.34
CA ASP A 131 18.43 7.01 3.32
C ASP A 131 18.79 6.04 2.18
N THR A 132 17.84 5.22 1.72
CA THR A 132 17.98 4.29 0.59
C THR A 132 17.60 4.87 -0.77
N ASP A 133 17.37 6.19 -0.88
CA ASP A 133 16.94 6.85 -2.12
C ASP A 133 15.61 6.31 -2.69
N THR A 134 14.68 5.93 -1.80
CA THR A 134 13.31 5.64 -2.21
C THR A 134 12.61 6.96 -2.59
N GLY A 135 12.10 7.04 -3.82
CA GLY A 135 11.52 8.25 -4.38
C GLY A 135 10.45 8.87 -3.46
N PRO A 136 10.37 10.21 -3.35
CA PRO A 136 9.66 10.89 -2.27
C PRO A 136 8.16 10.55 -2.23
N VAL A 137 7.49 10.55 -3.39
CA VAL A 137 6.06 10.21 -3.48
C VAL A 137 5.82 8.78 -3.01
N ARG A 138 6.64 7.83 -3.44
CA ARG A 138 6.55 6.41 -3.03
C ARG A 138 6.75 6.26 -1.53
N SER A 139 7.79 6.88 -0.98
CA SER A 139 8.07 6.85 0.47
C SER A 139 6.91 7.39 1.30
N TRP A 140 6.24 8.45 0.83
CA TRP A 140 5.04 8.98 1.49
C TRP A 140 3.84 8.04 1.40
N LEU A 141 3.59 7.43 0.23
CA LEU A 141 2.49 6.47 0.06
C LEU A 141 2.68 5.24 0.96
N ILE A 142 3.87 4.64 0.92
CA ILE A 142 4.21 3.46 1.72
C ILE A 142 4.12 3.78 3.22
N TRP A 143 4.71 4.89 3.66
CA TRP A 143 4.66 5.30 5.06
C TRP A 143 3.21 5.53 5.54
N SER A 144 2.39 6.20 4.72
CA SER A 144 1.00 6.50 5.10
C SER A 144 0.15 5.23 5.19
N ALA A 145 0.46 4.22 4.36
CA ALA A 145 -0.18 2.90 4.42
C ALA A 145 0.18 2.15 5.71
N VAL A 146 1.46 2.11 6.11
CA VAL A 146 1.85 1.46 7.38
C VAL A 146 1.32 2.22 8.58
N THR A 147 1.29 3.55 8.56
CA THR A 147 0.66 4.36 9.61
C THR A 147 -0.84 4.10 9.72
N LEU A 148 -1.54 3.93 8.61
CA LEU A 148 -2.95 3.51 8.62
C LEU A 148 -3.12 2.12 9.24
N SER A 149 -2.21 1.18 8.94
CA SER A 149 -2.17 -0.14 9.58
C SER A 149 -1.92 -0.03 11.09
N THR A 150 -1.04 0.86 11.53
CA THR A 150 -0.78 1.18 12.93
C THR A 150 -2.00 1.77 13.63
N ILE A 151 -2.77 2.65 12.97
CA ILE A 151 -4.04 3.16 13.50
C ILE A 151 -5.05 2.02 13.68
N TRP A 152 -5.07 1.05 12.76
CA TRP A 152 -6.03 -0.05 12.80
C TRP A 152 -5.70 -1.09 13.88
N HIS A 153 -4.44 -1.54 13.94
CA HIS A 153 -3.99 -2.57 14.87
C HIS A 153 -3.64 -2.01 16.26
N GLY A 154 -3.31 -0.72 16.34
CA GLY A 154 -2.86 -0.06 17.56
C GLY A 154 -1.35 -0.13 17.75
N SER A 155 -0.87 0.57 18.77
CA SER A 155 0.51 0.49 19.27
C SER A 155 0.48 0.03 20.72
N ALA A 156 1.55 -0.65 21.17
CA ALA A 156 1.68 -1.12 22.54
C ALA A 156 1.58 0.01 23.59
N SER A 157 1.93 1.24 23.20
CA SER A 157 1.86 2.43 24.05
C SER A 157 0.44 3.03 24.19
N TRP A 158 -0.55 2.56 23.43
CA TRP A 158 -1.87 3.19 23.38
C TRP A 158 -2.87 2.56 24.35
N SER A 159 -3.53 3.41 25.13
CA SER A 159 -4.79 3.05 25.79
C SER A 159 -5.91 2.81 24.77
N ARG A 160 -6.95 2.08 25.17
CA ARG A 160 -8.16 1.87 24.34
C ARG A 160 -8.79 3.19 23.86
N ALA A 161 -8.83 4.20 24.72
CA ALA A 161 -9.38 5.52 24.38
C ALA A 161 -8.54 6.23 23.31
N GLN A 162 -7.21 6.17 23.41
CA GLN A 162 -6.31 6.71 22.39
C GLN A 162 -6.43 5.96 21.06
N HIS A 163 -6.52 4.62 21.11
CA HIS A 163 -6.71 3.82 19.91
C HIS A 163 -8.00 4.21 19.18
N LEU A 164 -9.11 4.33 19.93
CA LEU A 164 -10.39 4.72 19.36
C LEU A 164 -10.37 6.17 18.82
N ARG A 165 -9.67 7.09 19.51
CA ARG A 165 -9.49 8.49 19.07
C ARG A 165 -8.83 8.59 17.69
N TYR A 166 -7.92 7.69 17.34
CA TYR A 166 -7.31 7.67 16.00
C TYR A 166 -8.12 6.86 15.00
N ARG A 167 -8.70 5.74 15.43
CA ARG A 167 -9.42 4.82 14.56
C ARG A 167 -10.73 5.39 14.04
N ILE A 168 -11.50 6.11 14.87
CA ILE A 168 -12.79 6.68 14.45
C ILE A 168 -12.61 7.71 13.32
N PRO A 169 -11.78 8.77 13.46
CA PRO A 169 -11.60 9.74 12.38
C PRO A 169 -11.03 9.10 11.11
N ALA A 170 -10.11 8.13 11.24
CA ALA A 170 -9.55 7.43 10.09
C ALA A 170 -10.61 6.61 9.33
N ALA A 171 -11.40 5.82 10.05
CA ALA A 171 -12.49 5.04 9.46
C ALA A 171 -13.57 5.93 8.82
N ALA A 172 -13.96 7.00 9.51
CA ALA A 172 -14.92 7.98 8.99
C ALA A 172 -14.38 8.67 7.72
N SER A 173 -13.10 9.06 7.72
CA SER A 173 -12.47 9.68 6.55
C SER A 173 -12.46 8.73 5.35
N VAL A 174 -12.04 7.47 5.54
CA VAL A 174 -12.03 6.45 4.48
C VAL A 174 -13.42 6.23 3.92
N LEU A 175 -14.44 6.12 4.78
CA LEU A 175 -15.83 5.93 4.35
C LEU A 175 -16.34 7.12 3.54
N VAL A 176 -16.14 8.35 4.03
CA VAL A 176 -16.57 9.57 3.33
C VAL A 176 -15.89 9.68 1.97
N ILE A 177 -14.58 9.45 1.90
CA ILE A 177 -13.82 9.50 0.64
C ILE A 177 -14.32 8.44 -0.34
N ALA A 178 -14.56 7.21 0.12
CA ALA A 178 -15.06 6.15 -0.74
C ALA A 178 -16.47 6.46 -1.28
N VAL A 179 -17.39 6.92 -0.42
CA VAL A 179 -18.76 7.28 -0.83
C VAL A 179 -18.74 8.44 -1.82
N LEU A 180 -18.01 9.52 -1.52
CA LEU A 180 -17.90 10.67 -2.42
C LEU A 180 -17.20 10.32 -3.72
N GLY A 181 -16.19 9.44 -3.68
CA GLY A 181 -15.54 8.94 -4.88
C GLY A 181 -16.51 8.20 -5.79
N VAL A 182 -17.35 7.31 -5.24
CA VAL A 182 -18.40 6.60 -6.00
C VAL A 182 -19.43 7.58 -6.56
N LEU A 183 -19.91 8.53 -5.76
CA LEU A 183 -20.87 9.55 -6.23
C LEU A 183 -20.26 10.39 -7.36
N ALA A 184 -19.00 10.82 -7.22
CA ALA A 184 -18.29 11.55 -8.27
C ALA A 184 -18.09 10.70 -9.53
N THR A 185 -17.88 9.38 -9.42
CA THR A 185 -17.84 8.50 -10.59
C THR A 185 -19.18 8.50 -11.32
N LEU A 186 -20.26 8.28 -10.57
CA LEU A 186 -21.60 8.18 -11.13
C LEU A 186 -22.04 9.49 -11.77
N ASP A 187 -21.65 10.63 -11.18
CA ASP A 187 -21.90 11.97 -11.72
C ASP A 187 -21.11 12.20 -13.01
N LEU A 188 -19.82 11.82 -13.05
CA LEU A 188 -19.00 11.92 -14.27
C LEU A 188 -19.53 11.10 -15.46
N VAL A 189 -20.36 10.07 -15.22
CA VAL A 189 -20.97 9.25 -16.26
C VAL A 189 -22.48 9.53 -16.43
N ASP A 190 -22.96 10.68 -15.95
CA ASP A 190 -24.34 11.16 -16.07
C ASP A 190 -25.39 10.19 -15.49
N VAL A 191 -25.02 9.39 -14.48
CA VAL A 191 -25.95 8.48 -13.77
C VAL A 191 -26.65 9.20 -12.61
N VAL A 192 -25.99 10.17 -11.98
CA VAL A 192 -26.54 11.00 -10.88
C VAL A 192 -26.09 12.45 -11.01
N ASP A 193 -26.94 13.42 -10.67
CA ASP A 193 -26.56 14.86 -10.69
C ASP A 193 -26.46 15.42 -9.25
N GLY A 194 -25.77 14.68 -8.39
CA GLY A 194 -25.83 14.88 -6.94
C GLY A 194 -24.64 15.62 -6.33
N VAL A 195 -23.53 15.76 -7.05
CA VAL A 195 -22.27 16.26 -6.50
C VAL A 195 -22.17 17.78 -6.74
N PRO A 196 -22.23 18.63 -5.69
CA PRO A 196 -22.41 20.08 -5.87
C PRO A 196 -21.30 20.80 -6.65
N TRP A 197 -20.09 20.23 -6.67
CA TRP A 197 -18.93 20.80 -7.36
C TRP A 197 -18.70 20.24 -8.78
N MET A 198 -19.47 19.23 -9.20
CA MET A 198 -19.44 18.68 -10.55
C MET A 198 -20.60 19.27 -11.35
N GLY A 199 -21.84 18.82 -11.15
CA GLY A 199 -23.05 19.42 -11.73
C GLY A 199 -23.03 19.50 -13.26
N SER A 200 -24.06 20.10 -13.87
CA SER A 200 -24.16 20.19 -15.34
C SER A 200 -23.19 21.22 -15.92
N ARG A 201 -21.93 20.81 -16.12
CA ARG A 201 -20.87 21.66 -16.66
C ARG A 201 -20.32 21.03 -17.94
N SER A 202 -19.22 21.58 -18.44
CA SER A 202 -18.47 20.86 -19.48
C SER A 202 -17.66 19.75 -18.81
N VAL A 203 -17.42 18.66 -19.56
CA VAL A 203 -16.62 17.51 -19.11
C VAL A 203 -15.28 17.93 -18.46
N LEU A 204 -14.60 18.94 -19.01
CA LEU A 204 -13.35 19.45 -18.42
C LEU A 204 -13.57 20.06 -17.03
N MET A 205 -14.65 20.82 -16.84
CA MET A 205 -14.96 21.45 -15.55
C MET A 205 -15.43 20.43 -14.51
N GLU A 206 -16.15 19.39 -14.93
CA GLU A 206 -16.49 18.25 -14.07
C GLU A 206 -15.24 17.49 -13.63
N LEU A 207 -14.30 17.21 -14.55
CA LEU A 207 -13.03 16.57 -14.22
C LEU A 207 -12.19 17.42 -13.25
N LEU A 208 -12.10 18.73 -13.48
CA LEU A 208 -11.40 19.64 -12.58
C LEU A 208 -12.08 19.75 -11.22
N GLY A 209 -13.42 19.81 -11.20
CA GLY A 209 -14.21 19.82 -9.97
C GLY A 209 -14.04 18.53 -9.18
N GLY A 210 -14.13 17.37 -9.84
CA GLY A 210 -13.90 16.05 -9.26
C GLY A 210 -12.48 15.92 -8.69
N LEU A 211 -11.46 16.36 -9.44
CA LEU A 211 -10.07 16.37 -8.96
C LEU A 211 -9.89 17.30 -7.76
N ALA A 212 -10.48 18.50 -7.79
CA ALA A 212 -10.43 19.43 -6.67
C ALA A 212 -11.08 18.82 -5.41
N GLY A 213 -12.25 18.17 -5.56
CA GLY A 213 -12.90 17.41 -4.48
C GLY A 213 -12.00 16.29 -3.94
N ALA A 214 -11.35 15.53 -4.83
CA ALA A 214 -10.42 14.44 -4.50
C ALA A 214 -9.12 14.91 -3.81
N VAL A 215 -8.82 16.21 -3.80
CA VAL A 215 -7.67 16.78 -3.08
C VAL A 215 -8.11 17.50 -1.81
N VAL A 216 -9.06 18.42 -1.91
CA VAL A 216 -9.47 19.31 -0.80
C VAL A 216 -10.17 18.52 0.31
N ILE A 217 -11.09 17.62 -0.05
CA ILE A 217 -11.87 16.87 0.95
C ILE A 217 -10.95 15.95 1.76
N PRO A 218 -10.10 15.11 1.14
CA PRO A 218 -9.18 14.29 1.91
C PRO A 218 -8.13 15.08 2.67
N PHE A 219 -7.73 16.25 2.16
CA PHE A 219 -6.84 17.15 2.89
C PHE A 219 -7.47 17.57 4.23
N LEU A 220 -8.70 18.10 4.19
CA LEU A 220 -9.40 18.56 5.40
C LEU A 220 -9.70 17.40 6.37
N LEU A 221 -10.15 16.26 5.85
CA LEU A 221 -10.39 15.06 6.66
C LEU A 221 -9.11 14.54 7.29
N GLY A 222 -7.99 14.55 6.55
CA GLY A 222 -6.68 14.14 7.05
C GLY A 222 -6.22 14.94 8.26
N LEU A 223 -6.49 16.26 8.31
CA LEU A 223 -6.15 17.11 9.46
C LEU A 223 -6.81 16.65 10.78
N THR A 224 -7.94 15.94 10.70
CA THR A 224 -8.64 15.41 11.89
C THR A 224 -7.89 14.27 12.58
N TRP A 225 -6.87 13.69 11.93
CA TRP A 225 -6.08 12.56 12.47
C TRP A 225 -5.04 13.00 13.51
N GLY A 226 -4.99 14.29 13.86
CA GLY A 226 -4.09 14.83 14.89
C GLY A 226 -2.62 14.67 14.49
N ARG A 227 -1.83 13.95 15.29
CA ARG A 227 -0.40 13.73 14.98
C ARG A 227 -0.16 12.95 13.68
N PHE A 228 -1.16 12.20 13.21
CA PHE A 228 -1.09 11.45 11.95
C PHE A 228 -1.66 12.25 10.77
N ALA A 229 -1.85 13.56 10.91
CA ALA A 229 -2.49 14.39 9.89
C ALA A 229 -1.89 14.22 8.49
N ILE A 230 -0.56 14.19 8.38
CA ILE A 230 0.09 14.06 7.06
C ILE A 230 -0.18 12.69 6.44
N ALA A 231 -0.16 11.62 7.25
CA ALA A 231 -0.53 10.28 6.77
C ALA A 231 -1.99 10.24 6.32
N GLY A 232 -2.89 10.90 7.07
CA GLY A 232 -4.30 11.04 6.69
C GLY A 232 -4.50 11.77 5.37
N VAL A 233 -3.80 12.89 5.17
CA VAL A 233 -3.85 13.67 3.92
C VAL A 233 -3.35 12.82 2.74
N VAL A 234 -2.18 12.19 2.87
CA VAL A 234 -1.58 11.39 1.78
C VAL A 234 -2.44 10.18 1.46
N SER A 235 -2.83 9.39 2.47
CA SER A 235 -3.69 8.21 2.29
C SER A 235 -5.04 8.59 1.71
N GLY A 236 -5.63 9.70 2.16
CA GLY A 236 -6.93 10.16 1.69
C GLY A 236 -6.89 10.63 0.23
N ILE A 237 -5.90 11.44 -0.17
CA ILE A 237 -5.73 11.88 -1.56
C ILE A 237 -5.44 10.68 -2.46
N ALA A 238 -4.53 9.78 -2.02
CA ALA A 238 -4.22 8.57 -2.76
C ALA A 238 -5.47 7.71 -2.97
N LEU A 239 -6.27 7.49 -1.92
CA LEU A 239 -7.52 6.75 -2.01
C LEU A 239 -8.49 7.42 -2.99
N ALA A 240 -8.74 8.73 -2.86
CA ALA A 240 -9.70 9.44 -3.71
C ALA A 240 -9.32 9.39 -5.20
N VAL A 241 -8.05 9.61 -5.52
CA VAL A 241 -7.54 9.61 -6.90
C VAL A 241 -7.49 8.18 -7.47
N LEU A 242 -7.07 7.20 -6.66
CA LEU A 242 -6.84 5.82 -7.12
C LEU A 242 -8.06 4.91 -6.97
N LEU A 243 -9.16 5.38 -6.37
CA LEU A 243 -10.35 4.56 -6.10
C LEU A 243 -10.83 3.86 -7.38
N HIS A 244 -11.03 4.63 -8.45
CA HIS A 244 -11.54 4.15 -9.74
C HIS A 244 -10.62 3.10 -10.38
N VAL A 245 -9.31 3.38 -10.38
CA VAL A 245 -8.29 2.45 -10.88
C VAL A 245 -8.30 1.16 -10.06
N THR A 246 -8.43 1.28 -8.74
CA THR A 246 -8.49 0.14 -7.83
C THR A 246 -9.74 -0.71 -8.08
N VAL A 247 -10.91 -0.09 -8.26
CA VAL A 247 -12.15 -0.81 -8.60
C VAL A 247 -12.01 -1.52 -9.94
N ALA A 248 -11.48 -0.84 -10.97
CA ALA A 248 -11.27 -1.44 -12.28
C ALA A 248 -10.33 -2.66 -12.22
N LEU A 249 -9.19 -2.53 -11.54
CA LEU A 249 -8.25 -3.65 -11.35
C LEU A 249 -8.84 -4.77 -10.52
N ALA A 250 -9.68 -4.46 -9.53
CA ALA A 250 -10.37 -5.47 -8.72
C ALA A 250 -11.35 -6.28 -9.57
N LEU A 251 -12.14 -5.61 -10.41
CA LEU A 251 -13.07 -6.26 -11.34
C LEU A 251 -12.33 -7.15 -12.35
N ILE A 252 -11.23 -6.66 -12.93
CA ILE A 252 -10.38 -7.46 -13.85
C ILE A 252 -9.81 -8.69 -13.12
N THR A 253 -9.30 -8.50 -11.90
CA THR A 253 -8.72 -9.58 -11.10
C THR A 253 -9.78 -10.63 -10.73
N LEU A 254 -10.97 -10.22 -10.31
CA LEU A 254 -12.09 -11.11 -10.01
C LEU A 254 -12.55 -11.85 -11.26
N GLY A 255 -12.62 -11.18 -12.41
CA GLY A 255 -12.94 -11.81 -13.70
C GLY A 255 -11.93 -12.89 -14.08
N TYR A 256 -10.63 -12.61 -13.92
CA TYR A 256 -9.57 -13.59 -14.12
C TYR A 256 -9.70 -14.78 -13.15
N GLN A 257 -9.90 -14.52 -11.85
CA GLN A 257 -10.06 -15.58 -10.85
C GLN A 257 -11.29 -16.45 -11.12
N ALA A 258 -12.39 -15.86 -11.57
CA ALA A 258 -13.60 -16.58 -11.97
C ALA A 258 -13.33 -17.45 -13.21
N ALA A 259 -12.66 -16.91 -14.24
CA ALA A 259 -12.28 -17.67 -15.43
C ALA A 259 -11.39 -18.86 -15.08
N GLU A 260 -10.38 -18.64 -14.25
CA GLU A 260 -9.46 -19.66 -13.76
C GLU A 260 -10.20 -20.74 -12.93
N TRP A 261 -11.15 -20.33 -12.09
CA TRP A 261 -12.01 -21.25 -11.34
C TRP A 261 -12.88 -22.11 -12.27
N VAL A 262 -13.49 -21.53 -13.30
CA VAL A 262 -14.28 -22.26 -14.30
C VAL A 262 -13.37 -23.21 -15.08
N ALA A 263 -12.19 -22.78 -15.52
CA ALA A 263 -11.25 -23.60 -16.28
C ALA A 263 -10.81 -24.84 -15.48
N ARG A 264 -10.49 -24.68 -14.19
CA ARG A 264 -10.11 -25.80 -13.32
C ARG A 264 -11.24 -26.77 -13.04
N ARG A 265 -12.49 -26.31 -12.93
CA ARG A 265 -13.64 -27.17 -12.57
C ARG A 265 -14.42 -27.73 -13.77
N ARG A 266 -14.47 -26.98 -14.87
CA ARG A 266 -15.28 -27.25 -16.07
C ARG A 266 -14.55 -26.77 -17.33
N PRO A 267 -13.49 -27.47 -17.77
CA PRO A 267 -12.63 -27.03 -18.87
C PRO A 267 -13.39 -26.85 -20.19
N ILE A 268 -14.36 -27.72 -20.49
CA ILE A 268 -15.19 -27.62 -21.70
C ILE A 268 -16.03 -26.33 -21.68
N ALA A 269 -16.63 -25.99 -20.53
CA ALA A 269 -17.42 -24.77 -20.39
C ALA A 269 -16.55 -23.51 -20.56
N ALA A 270 -15.31 -23.54 -20.06
CA ALA A 270 -14.36 -22.45 -20.26
C ALA A 270 -14.01 -22.25 -21.74
N ILE A 271 -13.75 -23.33 -22.49
CA ILE A 271 -13.46 -23.28 -23.94
C ILE A 271 -14.65 -22.72 -24.71
N VAL A 272 -15.87 -23.18 -24.42
CA VAL A 272 -17.10 -22.68 -25.07
C VAL A 272 -17.29 -21.20 -24.78
N ALA A 273 -17.17 -20.78 -23.52
CA ALA A 273 -17.30 -19.38 -23.13
C ALA A 273 -16.25 -18.49 -23.81
N ALA A 274 -14.99 -18.94 -23.86
CA ALA A 274 -13.93 -18.24 -24.58
C ALA A 274 -14.24 -18.11 -26.08
N GLY A 275 -14.71 -19.18 -26.71
CA GLY A 275 -15.13 -19.17 -28.12
C GLY A 275 -16.25 -18.17 -28.40
N VAL A 276 -17.26 -18.10 -27.53
CA VAL A 276 -18.37 -17.13 -27.64
C VAL A 276 -17.86 -15.70 -27.49
N VAL A 277 -17.00 -15.42 -26.51
CA VAL A 277 -16.44 -14.07 -26.28
C VAL A 277 -15.59 -13.62 -27.47
N ILE A 278 -14.75 -14.51 -28.03
CA ILE A 278 -13.93 -14.22 -29.20
C ILE A 278 -14.81 -13.94 -30.42
N ALA A 279 -15.80 -14.80 -30.69
CA ALA A 279 -16.73 -14.61 -31.81
C ALA A 279 -17.48 -13.27 -31.69
N ALA A 280 -17.99 -12.94 -30.49
CA ALA A 280 -18.65 -11.66 -30.23
C ALA A 280 -17.72 -10.47 -30.44
N HIS A 281 -16.45 -10.54 -30.00
CA HIS A 281 -15.47 -9.48 -30.24
C HIS A 281 -15.14 -9.31 -31.73
N VAL A 282 -14.99 -10.41 -32.48
CA VAL A 282 -14.77 -10.35 -33.93
C VAL A 282 -15.95 -9.68 -34.62
N VAL A 283 -17.18 -10.04 -34.27
CA VAL A 283 -18.39 -9.39 -34.80
C VAL A 283 -18.39 -7.90 -34.49
N LEU A 284 -18.08 -7.51 -33.26
CA LEU A 284 -18.04 -6.12 -32.83
C LEU A 284 -16.95 -5.33 -33.59
N VAL A 285 -15.75 -5.89 -33.73
CA VAL A 285 -14.66 -5.30 -34.53
C VAL A 285 -15.08 -5.13 -35.99
N VAL A 286 -15.73 -6.12 -36.61
CA VAL A 286 -16.22 -6.03 -37.99
C VAL A 286 -17.30 -4.96 -38.13
N LEU A 287 -18.18 -4.80 -37.15
CA LEU A 287 -19.22 -3.76 -37.17
C LEU A 287 -18.65 -2.35 -36.98
N PHE A 288 -17.60 -2.17 -36.17
CA PHE A 288 -17.03 -0.86 -35.87
C PHE A 288 -15.87 -0.42 -36.80
N LEU A 289 -15.12 -1.36 -37.37
CA LEU A 289 -13.97 -1.10 -38.27
C LEU A 289 -14.20 -1.57 -39.72
N GLY A 290 -15.27 -2.33 -39.98
CA GLY A 290 -15.56 -2.85 -41.32
C GLY A 290 -16.02 -1.76 -42.30
N PRO A 291 -16.00 -2.05 -43.61
CA PRO A 291 -16.32 -1.12 -44.70
C PRO A 291 -17.79 -0.63 -44.71
N PHE A 292 -18.60 -1.02 -43.73
CA PHE A 292 -20.02 -0.64 -43.61
C PHE A 292 -20.26 0.71 -42.92
N ARG A 293 -19.21 1.45 -42.56
CA ARG A 293 -19.33 2.89 -42.31
C ARG A 293 -19.50 3.65 -43.63
N SER A 294 -20.69 3.52 -44.24
CA SER A 294 -21.21 4.57 -45.10
C SER A 294 -21.44 5.82 -44.25
N LYS A 295 -21.06 6.98 -44.81
CA LYS A 295 -21.32 8.32 -44.27
C LYS A 295 -22.76 8.50 -43.81
#